data_AF-A0A4E0RXM2-F1
#
_entry.id   AF-A0A4E0RXM2-F1
#
_cell.length_a   1.000
_cell.length_b   1.000
_cell.length_c   1.000
_cell.angle_alpha   90.00
_cell.angle_beta   90.00
_cell.angle_gamma   90.00
#
_symmetry.space_group_name_H-M   'P 1'
#
loop_
_entity.id
_entity.type
_entity.pdbx_description
1 polymer ?
#
loop_
_entity_poly.entity_id
_entity_poly.type
_entity_poly.pdbx_seq_one_letter_code
_entity_poly.pdbx_strand_id
1 'polypeptide(L)'
;MIVLSNAAVISNAVNDSAMPSSGFEADFFNNPDTTPMIVHSLMCYRQSGESQEFARRAIESLVKKLKEKREDLDSLITAITTNGTQPSKCVTIQRTLDGRMQVTAIWR
;
A
#
# COMPACT_ATOMS: atom_id res chain seq x y z
N MET A 1 -48.21 -21.83 -0.40
CA MET A 1 -47.81 -23.25 -0.44
C MET A 1 -46.80 -23.37 -1.56
N ILE A 2 -45.52 -23.67 -1.37
CA ILE A 2 -44.79 -24.33 -0.29
C ILE A 2 -43.45 -23.60 -0.10
N VAL A 3 -43.05 -23.48 1.16
CA VAL A 3 -41.75 -23.06 1.67
C VAL A 3 -40.83 -24.27 1.70
N LEU A 4 -39.56 -24.14 1.26
CA LEU A 4 -38.33 -24.79 1.78
C LEU A 4 -37.17 -24.28 0.90
N SER A 5 -36.17 -23.50 1.34
CA SER A 5 -35.21 -23.64 2.45
C SER A 5 -34.30 -24.87 2.34
N ASN A 6 -33.08 -24.67 1.79
CA ASN A 6 -31.78 -25.12 2.31
C ASN A 6 -30.65 -24.76 1.30
N ALA A 7 -29.82 -23.77 1.59
CA ALA A 7 -28.58 -23.87 2.40
C ALA A 7 -27.40 -24.49 1.64
N ALA A 8 -26.63 -23.62 0.97
CA ALA A 8 -25.17 -23.69 0.87
C ALA A 8 -24.63 -22.35 0.34
N VAL A 9 -24.89 -21.27 1.08
CA VAL A 9 -23.99 -20.11 1.04
C VAL A 9 -22.70 -20.61 1.66
N ILE A 10 -21.70 -20.87 0.83
CA ILE A 10 -20.33 -21.02 1.32
C ILE A 10 -19.89 -19.62 1.71
N SER A 11 -20.19 -19.30 2.96
CA SER A 11 -19.55 -18.26 3.73
C SER A 11 -18.05 -18.56 3.74
N ASN A 12 -17.25 -17.82 2.98
CA ASN A 12 -15.89 -17.58 3.40
C ASN A 12 -15.95 -16.53 4.50
N ALA A 13 -16.01 -17.04 5.72
CA ALA A 13 -15.87 -16.27 6.93
C ALA A 13 -14.52 -15.55 6.94
N VAL A 14 -14.59 -14.24 7.19
CA VAL A 14 -13.68 -13.48 8.03
C VAL A 14 -12.21 -13.51 7.64
N ASN A 15 -11.80 -12.44 6.97
CA ASN A 15 -10.92 -11.50 7.67
C ASN A 15 -11.59 -10.13 7.69
N ASP A 16 -12.61 -10.01 8.54
CA ASP A 16 -12.93 -8.76 9.20
C ASP A 16 -11.80 -8.49 10.19
N SER A 17 -10.68 -7.97 9.68
CA SER A 17 -9.88 -7.07 10.49
C SER A 17 -10.36 -5.69 10.09
N ALA A 18 -11.44 -5.26 10.74
CA ALA A 18 -11.77 -3.85 10.85
C ALA A 18 -10.48 -3.06 11.05
N MET A 19 -10.03 -2.37 10.00
CA MET A 19 -9.04 -1.32 10.20
C MET A 19 -9.74 -0.26 11.05
N PRO A 20 -9.16 0.12 12.20
CA PRO A 20 -9.81 1.09 13.07
C PRO A 20 -10.00 2.38 12.28
N SER A 21 -11.27 2.74 12.07
CA SER A 21 -11.72 4.07 11.69
C SER A 21 -11.42 5.03 12.83
N SER A 22 -10.14 5.34 13.01
CA SER A 22 -9.63 6.39 13.88
C SER A 22 -8.64 7.14 13.02
N GLY A 23 -8.94 8.41 12.76
CA GLY A 23 -8.21 9.27 11.83
C GLY A 23 -6.73 8.94 11.82
N PHE A 24 -6.23 8.58 10.63
CA PHE A 24 -4.81 8.44 10.42
C PHE A 24 -4.21 9.79 10.75
N GLU A 25 -3.69 9.95 11.97
CA GLU A 25 -3.20 11.23 12.44
C GLU A 25 -2.04 11.61 11.53
N ALA A 26 -2.25 12.69 10.77
CA ALA A 26 -1.34 13.18 9.72
C ALA A 26 0.08 13.49 10.22
N ASP A 27 0.30 13.43 11.54
CA ASP A 27 1.59 13.63 12.20
C ASP A 27 2.45 12.36 12.29
N PHE A 28 1.89 11.16 12.14
CA PHE A 28 2.69 9.92 12.23
C PHE A 28 3.71 9.82 11.09
N PHE A 29 3.45 10.40 9.92
CA PHE A 29 4.34 10.33 8.76
C PHE A 29 5.58 11.24 8.84
N ASN A 30 5.72 12.07 9.87
CA ASN A 30 6.81 13.05 9.95
C ASN A 30 8.13 12.44 10.45
N ASN A 31 8.09 11.28 11.11
CA ASN A 31 9.29 10.65 11.68
C ASN A 31 10.07 9.81 10.64
N PRO A 32 11.41 9.90 10.58
CA PRO A 32 12.21 9.07 9.68
C PRO A 32 12.07 7.56 9.95
N ASP A 33 11.69 7.20 11.17
CA ASP A 33 11.43 5.84 11.64
C ASP A 33 10.11 5.24 11.15
N THR A 34 9.24 6.00 10.44
CA THR A 34 7.97 5.47 9.93
C THR A 34 8.07 4.89 8.52
N THR A 35 9.14 5.19 7.80
CA THR A 35 9.47 4.57 6.50
C THR A 35 9.34 3.03 6.54
N PRO A 36 9.99 2.31 7.49
CA PRO A 36 9.84 0.85 7.58
C PRO A 36 8.42 0.38 7.90
N MET A 37 7.65 1.13 8.70
CA MET A 37 6.25 0.82 9.01
C MET A 37 5.34 0.93 7.77
N ILE A 38 5.50 2.01 6.99
CA ILE A 38 4.76 2.23 5.75
C ILE A 38 5.10 1.12 4.75
N VAL A 39 6.39 0.80 4.58
CA VAL A 39 6.83 -0.29 3.71
C VAL A 39 6.19 -1.62 4.12
N HIS A 40 6.17 -1.93 5.41
CA HIS A 40 5.55 -3.16 5.92
C HIS A 40 4.04 -3.19 5.66
N SER A 41 3.33 -2.07 5.88
CA SER A 41 1.90 -1.95 5.60
C SER A 41 1.59 -2.17 4.11
N LEU A 42 2.33 -1.48 3.23
CA LEU A 42 2.16 -1.59 1.77
C LEU A 42 2.50 -3.00 1.25
N MET A 43 3.44 -3.71 1.90
CA MET A 43 3.77 -5.10 1.55
C MET A 43 2.60 -6.07 1.76
N CYS A 44 1.63 -5.78 2.63
CA CYS A 44 0.42 -6.60 2.80
C CYS A 44 -0.55 -6.50 1.60
N TYR A 45 -0.47 -5.43 0.81
CA TYR A 45 -1.31 -5.20 -0.38
C TYR A 45 -0.66 -5.65 -1.68
N ARG A 46 0.54 -6.23 -1.57
CA ARG A 46 1.33 -6.67 -2.71
C ARG A 46 0.67 -7.86 -3.41
N GLN A 47 0.58 -7.80 -4.72
CA GLN A 47 0.20 -8.94 -5.56
C GLN A 47 1.42 -9.87 -5.76
N SER A 48 1.22 -11.18 -5.67
CA SER A 48 2.28 -12.20 -5.68
C SER A 48 2.96 -12.38 -7.05
N GLY A 49 3.64 -11.35 -7.55
CA GLY A 49 4.32 -11.35 -8.86
C GLY A 49 5.85 -11.34 -8.83
N GLU A 50 6.47 -10.76 -7.81
CA GLU A 50 7.93 -10.55 -7.76
C GLU A 50 8.59 -11.30 -6.55
N SER A 51 9.86 -11.05 -6.26
CA SER A 51 10.47 -11.44 -4.96
C SER A 51 10.09 -10.49 -3.83
N GLN A 52 9.89 -11.03 -2.61
CA GLN A 52 9.52 -10.23 -1.43
C GLN A 52 10.57 -9.14 -1.12
N GLU A 53 11.86 -9.48 -1.26
CA GLU A 53 12.97 -8.56 -1.08
C GLU A 53 12.99 -7.43 -2.12
N PHE A 54 12.75 -7.78 -3.39
CA PHE A 54 12.69 -6.78 -4.46
C PHE A 54 11.53 -5.81 -4.25
N ALA A 55 10.35 -6.32 -3.92
CA ALA A 55 9.18 -5.48 -3.65
C ALA A 55 9.39 -4.58 -2.44
N ARG A 56 9.98 -5.10 -1.35
CA ARG A 56 10.34 -4.29 -0.19
C ARG A 56 11.25 -3.13 -0.58
N ARG A 57 12.31 -3.40 -1.36
CA ARG A 57 13.27 -2.37 -1.80
C ARG A 57 12.67 -1.36 -2.78
N ALA A 58 11.77 -1.82 -3.66
CA ALA A 58 11.03 -0.94 -4.57
C ALA A 58 10.12 0.03 -3.80
N ILE A 59 9.35 -0.49 -2.83
CA ILE A 59 8.47 0.31 -1.99
C ILE A 59 9.30 1.27 -1.12
N GLU A 60 10.37 0.79 -0.48
CA GLU A 60 11.27 1.61 0.33
C GLU A 60 11.86 2.78 -0.48
N SER A 61 12.33 2.50 -1.70
CA SER A 61 12.86 3.52 -2.61
C SER A 61 11.80 4.53 -3.00
N LEU A 62 10.57 4.08 -3.25
CA LEU A 62 9.44 4.96 -3.60
C LEU A 62 9.03 5.84 -2.42
N VAL A 63 8.82 5.27 -1.24
CA VAL A 63 8.46 6.01 -0.01
C VAL A 63 9.53 7.04 0.31
N LYS A 64 10.82 6.67 0.19
CA LYS A 64 11.94 7.61 0.40
C LYS A 64 11.94 8.77 -0.61
N LYS A 65 11.58 8.51 -1.88
CA LYS A 65 11.45 9.53 -2.93
C LYS A 65 10.27 10.47 -2.66
N LEU A 66 9.14 9.91 -2.24
CA LEU A 66 7.90 10.65 -1.97
C LEU A 66 7.93 11.38 -0.63
N LYS A 67 8.87 11.08 0.26
CA LYS A 67 9.03 11.80 1.52
C LYS A 67 9.37 13.29 1.34
N GLU A 68 9.98 13.66 0.21
CA GLU A 68 10.16 15.07 -0.17
C GLU A 68 8.84 15.75 -0.58
N LYS A 69 7.81 14.98 -0.96
CA LYS A 69 6.47 15.45 -1.34
C LYS A 69 5.39 14.75 -0.51
N ARG A 70 5.18 15.24 0.72
CA ARG A 70 4.26 14.63 1.70
C ARG A 70 2.85 14.37 1.15
N GLU A 71 2.32 15.27 0.33
CA GLU A 71 0.98 15.17 -0.25
C GLU A 71 0.82 13.96 -1.18
N ASP A 72 1.87 13.66 -1.96
CA ASP A 72 1.91 12.50 -2.86
C ASP A 72 2.04 11.19 -2.05
N LEU A 73 2.82 11.21 -0.95
CA LEU A 73 2.99 10.04 -0.08
C LEU A 73 1.68 9.65 0.62
N ASP A 74 0.95 10.62 1.15
CA ASP A 74 -0.37 10.39 1.77
C ASP A 74 -1.35 9.82 0.73
N SER A 75 -1.40 10.43 -0.45
CA SER A 75 -2.24 9.95 -1.56
C SER A 75 -1.91 8.50 -1.97
N LEU A 76 -0.62 8.12 -1.99
CA LEU A 76 -0.20 6.74 -2.28
C LEU A 76 -0.73 5.76 -1.23
N ILE A 77 -0.61 6.11 0.05
CA ILE A 77 -1.02 5.24 1.15
C ILE A 77 -2.53 5.05 1.10
N THR A 78 -3.29 6.14 0.99
CA THR A 78 -4.76 6.07 0.84
C THR A 78 -5.14 5.21 -0.35
N ALA A 79 -4.52 5.40 -1.52
CA ALA A 79 -4.82 4.64 -2.73
C ALA A 79 -4.62 3.13 -2.55
N ILE A 80 -3.54 2.73 -1.88
CA ILE A 80 -3.22 1.32 -1.67
C ILE A 80 -4.09 0.71 -0.56
N THR A 81 -4.24 1.38 0.57
CA THR A 81 -5.06 0.86 1.69
C THR A 81 -6.55 0.80 1.36
N THR A 82 -7.04 1.73 0.54
CA THR A 82 -8.41 1.72 0.04
C THR A 82 -8.62 0.82 -1.18
N ASN A 83 -7.56 0.15 -1.66
CA ASN A 83 -7.55 -0.67 -2.88
C ASN A 83 -8.20 0.04 -4.09
N GLY A 84 -7.94 1.35 -4.24
CA GLY A 84 -8.51 2.19 -5.31
C GLY A 84 -10.00 2.51 -5.22
N THR A 85 -10.68 2.17 -4.12
CA THR A 85 -12.11 2.48 -3.92
C THR A 85 -12.38 3.98 -3.80
N GLN A 86 -11.42 4.74 -3.26
CA GLN A 86 -11.50 6.20 -3.16
C GLN A 86 -10.60 6.86 -4.22
N PRO A 87 -11.05 7.95 -4.86
CA PRO A 87 -10.24 8.69 -5.81
C PRO A 87 -9.08 9.37 -5.09
N SER A 88 -7.84 9.04 -5.46
CA SER A 88 -6.61 9.65 -4.95
C SER A 88 -5.99 10.61 -5.97
N LYS A 89 -5.15 11.55 -5.51
CA LYS A 89 -4.35 12.39 -6.41
C LYS A 89 -3.29 11.56 -7.13
N CYS A 90 -2.79 12.09 -8.25
CA CYS A 90 -1.68 11.49 -8.98
C CYS A 90 -0.40 11.56 -8.14
N VAL A 91 0.26 10.43 -7.93
CA VAL A 91 1.54 10.33 -7.24
C VAL A 91 2.67 10.56 -8.24
N THR A 92 3.43 11.65 -8.10
CA THR A 92 4.44 12.05 -9.10
C THR A 92 5.88 12.01 -8.57
N ILE A 93 6.73 11.26 -9.25
CA ILE A 93 8.19 11.25 -9.01
C ILE A 93 8.93 12.05 -10.07
N GLN A 94 10.08 12.64 -9.70
CA GLN A 94 10.91 13.37 -10.67
C GLN A 94 11.43 12.43 -11.75
N ARG A 95 11.22 12.80 -13.02
CA ARG A 95 11.70 12.04 -14.17
C ARG A 95 13.23 12.08 -14.21
N THR A 96 13.85 10.92 -14.19
CA THR A 96 15.30 10.78 -14.44
C THR A 96 15.58 11.00 -15.93
N LEU A 97 16.77 11.48 -16.30
CA LEU A 97 17.16 11.76 -17.69
C LEU A 97 16.94 10.55 -18.63
N ASP A 98 17.15 9.33 -18.13
CA ASP A 98 16.94 8.07 -18.86
C ASP A 98 15.50 7.51 -18.73
N GLY A 99 14.66 8.11 -17.89
CA GLY A 99 13.30 7.64 -17.61
C GLY A 99 13.22 6.37 -16.73
N ARG A 100 14.35 5.78 -16.35
CA ARG A 100 14.40 4.58 -15.48
C ARG A 100 14.58 4.95 -14.02
N MET A 101 13.75 4.37 -13.16
CA MET A 101 13.95 4.38 -11.71
C MET A 101 14.66 3.08 -11.31
N GLN A 102 15.94 3.18 -10.94
CA GLN A 102 16.70 2.02 -10.49
C GLN A 102 16.32 1.66 -9.05
N VAL A 103 15.96 0.40 -8.83
CA VAL A 103 15.87 -0.19 -7.50
C VAL A 103 17.20 -0.88 -7.28
N THR A 104 17.97 -0.45 -6.29
CA THR A 104 19.25 -1.09 -5.96
C THR A 104 19.01 -2.53 -5.53
N ALA A 105 19.07 -3.45 -6.49
CA ALA A 105 19.18 -4.87 -6.23
C ALA A 105 20.66 -5.13 -5.91
N ILE A 106 20.94 -5.52 -4.68
CA ILE A 106 22.26 -6.05 -4.32
C ILE A 106 22.28 -7.44 -4.97
N TRP A 107 22.71 -7.54 -6.23
CA TRP A 107 23.09 -8.82 -6.81
C TRP A 107 24.38 -9.23 -6.09
N ARG A 108 24.24 -10.10 -5.09
CA ARG A 108 25.37 -10.84 -4.53
C ARG A 108 25.22 -12.30 -4.91
#